data_AF-A0A937Q6D0-F1
#
_entry.id   AF-A0A937Q6D0-F1
#
_cell.length_a   1.000
_cell.length_b   1.000
_cell.length_c   1.000
_cell.angle_alpha   90.00
_cell.angle_beta   90.00
_cell.angle_gamma   90.00
#
_symmetry.space_group_name_H-M   'P 1'
#
loop_
_entity.id
_entity.type
_entity.pdbx_description
1 polymer ?
#
loop_
_entity_poly.entity_id
_entity_poly.type
_entity_poly.pdbx_seq_one_letter_code
_entity_poly.pdbx_strand_id
1 'polypeptide(L)'
;MKRPSHKELFGKLRDAKAAVRNGDVFLIDQDVIAEDAIELGYDIGSELLEVLTELLEETSLNHYAGFRPPQRSYKGEIEGLELFPFVVESPRFKCRLYFKFALNAGSLWLVSLHQDRPIKESS
;
A
#
# COMPACT_ATOMS: atom_id res chain seq x y z
N MET A 1 -9.82 -19.78 -12.35
CA MET A 1 -8.61 -18.93 -12.46
C MET A 1 -8.32 -18.34 -11.08
N LYS A 2 -7.06 -18.35 -10.60
CA LYS A 2 -6.71 -17.74 -9.31
C LYS A 2 -6.54 -16.22 -9.51
N ARG A 3 -7.46 -15.42 -8.95
CA ARG A 3 -7.34 -13.95 -8.90
C ARG A 3 -6.42 -13.53 -7.75
N PRO A 4 -5.77 -12.35 -7.79
CA PRO A 4 -5.72 -11.48 -8.96
C PRO A 4 -4.73 -12.04 -9.98
N SER A 5 -5.08 -11.89 -11.26
CA SER A 5 -4.19 -12.16 -12.38
C SER A 5 -3.09 -11.10 -12.47
N HIS A 6 -2.03 -11.39 -13.21
CA HIS A 6 -0.96 -10.42 -13.48
C HIS A 6 -1.50 -9.15 -14.15
N LYS A 7 -2.47 -9.27 -15.06
CA LYS A 7 -3.10 -8.13 -15.72
C LYS A 7 -3.89 -7.26 -14.73
N GLU A 8 -4.60 -7.88 -13.79
CA GLU A 8 -5.31 -7.14 -12.74
C GLU A 8 -4.32 -6.39 -11.84
N LEU A 9 -3.30 -7.07 -11.31
CA LEU A 9 -2.29 -6.43 -10.46
C LEU A 9 -1.57 -5.28 -11.19
N PHE A 10 -1.21 -5.47 -12.46
CA PHE A 10 -0.60 -4.42 -13.27
C PHE A 10 -1.53 -3.21 -13.41
N GLY A 11 -2.81 -3.45 -13.69
CA GLY A 11 -3.83 -2.39 -13.74
C GLY A 11 -3.94 -1.65 -12.40
N LYS A 12 -3.96 -2.37 -11.28
CA LYS A 12 -4.05 -1.76 -9.94
C LYS A 12 -2.82 -0.91 -9.60
N LEU A 13 -1.61 -1.37 -9.92
CA LEU A 13 -0.40 -0.57 -9.73
C LEU A 13 -0.40 0.69 -10.61
N ARG A 14 -0.82 0.58 -11.87
CA ARG A 14 -0.96 1.73 -12.76
C ARG A 14 -1.95 2.75 -12.22
N ASP A 15 -3.12 2.29 -11.78
CA ASP A 15 -4.17 3.16 -11.25
C ASP A 15 -3.74 3.82 -9.92
N ALA A 16 -3.02 3.09 -9.06
CA ALA A 16 -2.39 3.63 -7.85
C ALA A 16 -1.38 4.74 -8.17
N LYS A 17 -0.50 4.54 -9.16
CA LYS A 17 0.45 5.57 -9.61
C LYS A 17 -0.26 6.83 -10.10
N ALA A 18 -1.36 6.67 -10.83
CA ALA A 18 -2.15 7.80 -11.31
C ALA A 18 -2.77 8.60 -10.14
N ALA A 19 -3.33 7.91 -9.15
CA ALA A 19 -3.91 8.53 -7.95
C ALA A 19 -2.87 9.34 -7.16
N VAL A 20 -1.69 8.74 -6.90
CA VAL A 20 -0.61 9.42 -6.17
C VAL A 20 -0.11 10.65 -6.92
N ARG A 21 0.08 10.55 -8.24
CA ARG A 21 0.49 11.69 -9.07
C ARG A 21 -0.51 12.85 -9.06
N ASN A 22 -1.81 12.53 -8.95
CA ASN A 22 -2.87 13.54 -8.89
C ASN A 22 -3.08 14.10 -7.47
N GLY A 23 -2.44 13.53 -6.45
CA GLY A 23 -2.68 13.87 -5.04
C GLY A 23 -3.99 13.28 -4.49
N ASP A 24 -4.63 12.35 -5.21
CA ASP A 24 -5.90 11.72 -4.82
C ASP A 24 -5.65 10.56 -3.82
N VAL A 25 -4.99 10.88 -2.71
CA VAL A 25 -4.59 9.93 -1.66
C VAL A 25 -5.34 10.24 -0.37
N PHE A 26 -5.98 9.21 0.19
CA PHE A 26 -6.73 9.28 1.44
C PHE A 26 -6.22 8.24 2.43
N LEU A 27 -6.33 8.56 3.72
CA LEU A 27 -5.86 7.73 4.83
C LEU A 27 -7.07 7.17 5.59
N ILE A 28 -7.13 5.85 5.78
CA ILE A 28 -8.23 5.23 6.56
C ILE A 28 -8.02 5.39 8.06
N ASP A 29 -6.92 4.88 8.60
CA ASP A 29 -6.61 4.96 10.03
C ASP A 29 -5.51 6.02 10.24
N GLN A 30 -5.86 7.32 10.18
CA GLN A 30 -4.89 8.43 10.20
C GLN A 30 -3.89 8.36 11.35
N ASP A 31 -4.36 8.06 12.57
CA ASP A 31 -3.51 7.98 13.75
C ASP A 31 -2.46 6.86 13.64
N VAL A 32 -2.87 5.69 13.13
CA VAL A 32 -1.98 4.53 12.92
C VAL A 32 -0.96 4.82 11.84
N ILE A 33 -1.39 5.43 10.73
CA ILE A 33 -0.48 5.76 9.62
C ILE A 33 0.51 6.86 10.04
N ALA A 34 0.09 7.81 10.89
CA ALA A 34 0.98 8.82 11.45
C ALA A 34 2.03 8.19 12.39
N GLU A 35 1.63 7.24 13.24
CA GLU A 35 2.57 6.48 14.08
C GLU A 35 3.57 5.69 13.23
N ASP A 36 3.09 4.97 12.21
CA ASP A 36 3.95 4.25 11.27
C ASP A 36 4.93 5.20 10.54
N ALA A 37 4.50 6.41 10.19
CA ALA A 37 5.35 7.41 9.55
C ALA A 37 6.47 7.91 10.48
N ILE A 38 6.16 8.13 11.75
CA ILE A 38 7.15 8.47 12.78
C ILE A 38 8.15 7.33 12.95
N GLU A 39 7.70 6.08 12.99
CA GLU A 39 8.58 4.91 13.08
C GLU A 39 9.52 4.80 11.87
N LEU A 40 9.01 5.08 10.67
CA LEU A 40 9.80 5.10 9.43
C LEU A 40 10.70 6.33 9.29
N GLY A 41 10.47 7.37 10.09
CA GLY A 41 11.27 8.58 10.12
C GLY A 41 11.03 9.51 8.93
N TYR A 42 9.78 9.64 8.47
CA TYR A 42 9.39 10.65 7.48
C TYR A 42 8.22 11.52 7.98
N ASP A 43 8.13 12.75 7.46
CA ASP A 43 7.01 13.65 7.72
C ASP A 43 5.84 13.30 6.80
N ILE A 44 4.77 12.75 7.38
CA ILE A 44 3.58 12.37 6.63
C ILE A 44 2.88 13.56 5.93
N GLY A 45 3.01 14.77 6.46
CA GLY A 45 2.37 15.96 5.90
C GLY A 45 3.04 16.47 4.62
N SER A 46 4.37 16.39 4.55
CA SER A 46 5.13 16.90 3.40
C SER A 46 5.70 15.83 2.48
N GLU A 47 5.97 14.63 2.98
CA GLU A 47 6.74 13.61 2.25
C GLU A 47 5.90 12.42 1.80
N LEU A 48 4.65 12.25 2.27
CA LEU A 48 3.84 11.06 1.97
C LEU A 48 3.69 10.79 0.46
N LEU A 49 3.40 11.81 -0.34
CA LEU A 49 3.24 11.62 -1.79
C LEU A 49 4.56 11.22 -2.48
N GLU A 50 5.69 11.75 -2.02
CA GLU A 50 7.02 11.38 -2.51
C GLU A 50 7.31 9.91 -2.15
N VAL A 51 7.12 9.55 -0.88
CA VAL A 51 7.28 8.18 -0.37
C VAL A 51 6.42 7.19 -1.15
N LEU A 52 5.15 7.49 -1.39
CA LEU A 52 4.27 6.62 -2.17
C LEU A 52 4.67 6.52 -3.64
N THR A 53 5.18 7.61 -4.22
CA THR A 53 5.67 7.63 -5.60
C THR A 53 6.86 6.68 -5.74
N GLU A 54 7.87 6.85 -4.89
CA GLU A 54 9.06 5.98 -4.86
C GLU A 54 8.69 4.51 -4.67
N LEU A 55 7.80 4.20 -3.71
CA LEU A 55 7.38 2.83 -3.44
C LEU A 55 6.67 2.20 -4.63
N LEU A 56 5.75 2.93 -5.27
CA LEU A 56 5.02 2.40 -6.42
C LEU A 56 5.93 2.24 -7.64
N GLU A 57 6.94 3.08 -7.82
CA GLU A 57 7.95 2.94 -8.88
C GLU A 57 8.74 1.64 -8.75
N GLU A 58 9.18 1.30 -7.53
CA GLU A 58 9.90 0.07 -7.22
C GLU A 58 8.98 -1.18 -7.16
N THR A 59 7.66 -0.98 -7.11
CA THR A 59 6.71 -2.09 -6.97
C THR A 59 6.41 -2.80 -8.30
N SER A 60 6.49 -4.13 -8.27
CA SER A 60 6.17 -5.03 -9.39
C SER A 60 5.15 -6.08 -8.97
N LEU A 61 4.69 -6.89 -9.93
CA LEU A 61 3.73 -7.97 -9.67
C LEU A 61 4.27 -9.03 -8.70
N ASN A 62 5.59 -9.19 -8.62
CA ASN A 62 6.26 -10.15 -7.73
C ASN A 62 6.26 -9.70 -6.26
N HIS A 63 5.99 -8.42 -6.01
CA HIS A 63 5.91 -7.85 -4.66
C HIS A 63 4.52 -8.04 -4.02
N TYR A 64 3.54 -8.59 -4.76
CA TYR A 64 2.20 -8.81 -4.23
C TYR A 64 2.21 -9.85 -3.11
N ALA A 65 1.83 -9.42 -1.91
CA ALA A 65 1.86 -10.23 -0.69
C ALA A 65 0.45 -10.67 -0.24
N GLY A 66 -0.57 -10.46 -1.08
CA GLY A 66 -1.97 -10.69 -0.72
C GLY A 66 -2.50 -12.08 -1.08
N PHE A 67 -3.71 -12.35 -0.59
CA PHE A 67 -4.44 -13.58 -0.90
C PHE A 67 -4.88 -13.66 -2.37
N ARG A 68 -5.23 -14.88 -2.77
CA ARG A 68 -5.76 -15.18 -4.10
C ARG A 68 -7.07 -15.96 -3.98
N PRO A 69 -8.25 -15.31 -3.94
CA PRO A 69 -8.55 -13.91 -4.31
C PRO A 69 -8.12 -12.84 -3.28
N PRO A 70 -8.02 -11.56 -3.68
CA PRO A 70 -7.74 -10.46 -2.75
C PRO A 70 -8.75 -10.41 -1.62
N GLN A 71 -8.28 -10.10 -0.41
CA GLN A 71 -9.14 -9.86 0.74
C GLN A 71 -9.94 -8.58 0.52
N ARG A 72 -11.18 -8.53 1.00
CA ARG A 72 -11.99 -7.31 0.99
C ARG A 72 -11.88 -6.60 2.34
N SER A 73 -11.91 -5.27 2.31
CA SER A 73 -11.99 -4.47 3.53
C SER A 73 -13.37 -4.57 4.16
N TYR A 74 -13.41 -4.51 5.49
CA TYR A 74 -14.62 -4.35 6.29
C TYR A 74 -14.69 -2.97 6.96
N LYS A 75 -13.76 -2.07 6.63
CA LYS A 75 -13.59 -0.79 7.30
C LYS A 75 -14.18 0.35 6.47
N GLY A 76 -15.11 1.08 7.07
CA GLY A 76 -15.50 2.45 6.71
C GLY A 76 -15.69 2.69 5.22
N GLU A 77 -15.02 3.72 4.72
CA GLU A 77 -15.12 4.29 3.36
C GLU A 77 -14.65 3.34 2.25
N ILE A 78 -13.96 2.27 2.62
CA ILE A 78 -13.47 1.24 1.68
C ILE A 78 -14.14 -0.12 1.90
N GLU A 79 -15.24 -0.18 2.64
CA GLU A 79 -15.98 -1.42 2.86
C GLU A 79 -16.32 -2.13 1.54
N GLY A 80 -16.00 -3.43 1.49
CA GLY A 80 -16.23 -4.26 0.30
C GLY A 80 -15.18 -4.11 -0.81
N LEU A 81 -14.27 -3.13 -0.74
CA LEU A 81 -13.20 -2.98 -1.72
C LEU A 81 -12.10 -4.02 -1.53
N GLU A 82 -11.51 -4.45 -2.65
CA GLU A 82 -10.35 -5.35 -2.65
C GLU A 82 -9.11 -4.62 -2.12
N LEU A 83 -8.39 -5.29 -1.21
CA LEU A 83 -7.15 -4.82 -0.61
C LEU A 83 -5.95 -5.39 -1.37
N PHE A 84 -5.00 -4.52 -1.68
CA PHE A 84 -3.79 -4.87 -2.41
C PHE A 84 -2.56 -4.59 -1.54
N PRO A 85 -2.11 -5.58 -0.75
CA PRO A 85 -0.87 -5.48 -0.01
C PRO A 85 0.34 -5.88 -0.86
N PHE A 86 1.42 -5.12 -0.69
CA PHE A 86 2.71 -5.34 -1.33
C PHE A 86 3.82 -5.24 -0.30
N VAL A 87 4.89 -6.01 -0.54
CA VAL A 87 6.13 -5.88 0.22
C VAL A 87 7.27 -5.61 -0.74
N VAL A 88 7.96 -4.49 -0.53
CA VAL A 88 9.02 -4.00 -1.42
C VAL A 88 10.22 -3.53 -0.60
N GLU A 89 11.42 -3.74 -1.12
CA GLU A 89 12.63 -3.13 -0.58
C GLU A 89 12.62 -1.63 -0.88
N SER A 90 12.77 -0.79 0.13
CA SER A 90 12.85 0.67 -0.07
C SER A 90 14.30 1.15 0.03
N PRO A 91 14.87 1.72 -1.04
CA PRO A 91 16.18 2.38 -0.98
C PRO A 91 16.22 3.55 0.02
N ARG A 92 15.12 4.30 0.12
CA ARG A 92 14.97 5.44 1.04
C ARG A 92 15.09 5.03 2.50
N PHE A 93 14.33 4.01 2.91
CA PHE A 93 14.30 3.55 4.31
C PHE A 93 15.31 2.43 4.61
N LYS A 94 15.98 1.89 3.59
CA LYS A 94 16.97 0.79 3.70
C LYS A 94 16.39 -0.46 4.40
N CYS A 95 15.10 -0.69 4.22
CA CYS A 95 14.39 -1.85 4.77
C CYS A 95 13.24 -2.26 3.85
N ARG A 96 12.70 -3.45 4.10
CA ARG A 96 11.45 -3.90 3.47
C ARG A 96 10.29 -3.13 4.06
N LEU A 97 9.45 -2.58 3.20
CA LEU A 97 8.20 -1.95 3.59
C LEU A 97 7.03 -2.82 3.19
N TYR A 98 6.08 -2.94 4.11
CA TYR A 98 4.74 -3.42 3.83
C TYR A 98 3.86 -2.20 3.60
N PHE A 99 3.18 -2.17 2.45
CA PHE A 99 2.15 -1.16 2.21
C PHE A 99 0.91 -1.80 1.60
N LYS A 100 -0.25 -1.28 1.97
CA LYS A 100 -1.55 -1.83 1.59
C LYS A 100 -2.49 -0.71 1.23
N PHE A 101 -3.14 -0.84 0.09
CA PHE A 101 -4.10 0.15 -0.38
C PHE A 101 -5.36 -0.50 -0.97
N ALA A 102 -6.42 0.30 -1.04
CA ALA A 102 -7.59 0.06 -1.87
C ALA A 102 -7.71 1.16 -2.93
N LEU A 103 -8.45 0.88 -4.01
CA LEU A 103 -8.74 1.86 -5.06
C LEU A 103 -10.24 2.06 -5.16
N ASN A 104 -10.68 3.32 -5.14
CA ASN A 104 -12.08 3.70 -5.35
C ASN A 104 -12.15 4.99 -6.17
N ALA A 105 -12.98 5.01 -7.21
CA ALA A 105 -13.27 6.21 -8.01
C ALA A 105 -12.03 7.02 -8.49
N GLY A 106 -10.89 6.35 -8.74
CA GLY A 106 -9.64 7.01 -9.15
C GLY A 106 -8.73 7.45 -8.01
N SER A 107 -9.17 7.30 -6.76
CA SER A 107 -8.41 7.64 -5.56
C SER A 107 -7.76 6.39 -4.93
N LEU A 108 -6.60 6.61 -4.32
CA LEU A 108 -5.90 5.62 -3.52
C LEU A 108 -6.25 5.83 -2.04
N TRP A 109 -6.75 4.76 -1.42
CA TRP A 109 -6.99 4.72 0.02
C TRP A 109 -5.87 3.92 0.67
N LEU A 110 -4.96 4.61 1.34
CA LEU A 110 -3.87 4.01 2.08
C LEU A 110 -4.43 3.40 3.37
N VAL A 111 -4.20 2.10 3.53
CA VAL A 111 -4.68 1.32 4.68
C VAL A 111 -3.56 1.04 5.65
N SER A 112 -2.32 0.94 5.18
CA SER A 112 -1.14 0.66 6.01
C SER A 112 0.13 0.95 5.23
N LEU A 113 1.16 1.47 5.91
CA LEU A 113 2.48 1.72 5.37
C LEU A 113 3.49 1.69 6.53
N HIS A 114 4.18 0.56 6.72
CA HIS A 114 5.15 0.40 7.80
C HIS A 114 6.30 -0.50 7.36
N GLN A 115 7.35 -0.56 8.19
CA GLN A 115 8.41 -1.56 7.99
C GLN A 115 7.80 -2.98 8.02
N ASP A 116 8.14 -3.81 7.04
CA ASP A 116 7.70 -5.20 6.98
C ASP A 116 8.23 -5.93 8.23
N ARG A 117 7.30 -6.48 9.01
CA ARG A 117 7.61 -7.25 10.21
C ARG A 117 7.41 -8.71 9.83
N PRO A 118 8.47 -9.47 9.50
CA PRO A 118 8.32 -10.90 9.30
C PRO A 118 7.71 -11.49 10.57
N ILE A 119 6.67 -12.31 10.42
CA ILE A 119 6.01 -12.99 11.53
C ILE A 119 7.13 -13.70 12.32
N LYS A 120 7.38 -13.27 13.56
CA LYS A 120 8.18 -14.06 14.49
C LYS A 120 7.45 -15.39 14.61
N GLU A 121 8.06 -16.47 14.12
CA GLU A 121 7.62 -17.82 14.50
C GLU A 121 7.52 -17.82 16.03
N SER A 122 6.28 -17.94 16.52
CA SER A 122 6.04 -18.11 17.94
C SER A 122 6.73 -19.43 18.31
N SER A 123 7.82 -19.32 19.07
CA SER A 123 8.54 -20.45 19.64
C SER A 123 7.68 -21.22 20.63
#